data_AF-A0A7X5JCN7-F1
#
_entry.id   AF-A0A7X5JCN7-F1
#
_cell.length_a   1.000
_cell.length_b   1.000
_cell.length_c   1.000
_cell.angle_alpha   90.00
_cell.angle_beta   90.00
_cell.angle_gamma   90.00
#
_symmetry.space_group_name_H-M   'P 1'
#
loop_
_entity.id
_entity.type
_entity.pdbx_description
1 polymer ?
#
loop_
_entity_poly.entity_id
_entity_poly.type
_entity_poly.pdbx_seq_one_letter_code
_entity_poly.pdbx_strand_id
1 'polypeptide(L)'
;MEKTTTRPPHPPISRFARNRPLNKLTCKTGLRENVIKEEVFEREIVLCQMLSKENKGKCGWGKCKDCGVIPLLIKLHKGQLLEDPAKIAKIKKRILK
;
A
#
# COMPACT_ATOMS: atom_id res chain seq x y z
N MET A 1 19.62 42.62 1.08
CA MET A 1 19.15 42.32 2.45
C MET A 1 18.62 40.89 2.46
N GLU A 2 19.53 39.92 2.61
CA GLU A 2 19.20 38.50 2.68
C GLU A 2 18.87 38.14 4.13
N LYS A 3 17.64 37.68 4.38
CA LYS A 3 17.22 37.19 5.70
C LYS A 3 17.51 35.70 5.78
N THR A 4 18.67 35.35 6.33
CA THR A 4 19.07 33.98 6.64
C THR A 4 18.20 33.46 7.77
N THR A 5 17.18 32.66 7.44
CA THR A 5 16.36 31.96 8.43
C THR A 5 17.10 30.69 8.85
N THR A 6 17.84 30.77 9.95
CA THR A 6 18.47 29.62 10.60
C THR A 6 17.38 28.70 11.16
N ARG A 7 17.25 27.50 10.59
CA ARG A 7 16.38 26.46 11.16
C ARG A 7 17.04 25.84 12.41
N PRO A 8 16.30 25.57 13.48
CA PRO A 8 16.84 24.93 14.67
C PRO A 8 17.25 23.46 14.40
N PRO A 9 18.23 22.92 15.14
CA PRO A 9 18.73 21.56 14.95
C PRO A 9 17.66 20.53 15.33
N HIS A 10 17.51 19.51 14.48
CA HIS A 10 16.64 18.37 14.73
C HIS A 10 17.21 17.48 15.84
N PRO A 11 16.39 16.97 16.78
CA PRO A 11 16.87 16.03 17.78
C PRO A 11 17.28 14.70 17.14
N PRO A 12 18.27 13.99 17.70
CA PRO A 12 18.74 12.72 17.16
C PRO A 12 17.64 11.65 17.24
N ILE A 13 17.46 10.93 16.13
CA ILE A 13 16.54 9.81 15.98
C ILE A 13 17.11 8.60 16.71
N SER A 14 17.14 8.61 18.04
CA SER A 14 17.66 7.47 18.80
C SER A 14 16.93 7.28 20.12
N ARG A 15 15.65 6.88 20.08
CA ARG A 15 14.98 6.33 21.28
C ARG A 15 13.74 5.46 21.07
N PHE A 16 13.63 4.76 19.94
CA PHE A 16 12.62 3.71 19.78
C PHE A 16 13.23 2.36 19.41
N ALA A 17 14.31 1.97 20.10
CA ALA A 17 14.64 0.55 20.24
C ALA A 17 13.63 -0.09 21.20
N ARG A 18 12.43 -0.39 20.68
CA ARG A 18 11.46 -1.21 21.40
C ARG A 18 11.85 -2.67 21.19
N ASN A 19 12.39 -3.30 22.22
CA ASN A 19 12.47 -4.75 22.36
C ASN A 19 11.04 -5.32 22.31
N ARG A 20 10.52 -5.54 21.10
CA ARG A 20 9.25 -6.23 20.87
C ARG A 20 9.59 -7.71 20.66
N PRO A 21 9.07 -8.65 21.47
CA PRO A 21 9.21 -10.06 21.16
C PRO A 21 8.63 -10.32 19.77
N LEU A 22 9.34 -11.10 18.94
CA LEU A 22 8.93 -11.61 17.63
C LEU A 22 7.76 -12.61 17.75
N ASN A 23 6.79 -12.33 18.62
CA ASN A 23 5.50 -12.99 18.56
C ASN A 23 4.85 -12.54 17.26
N LYS A 24 4.77 -13.49 16.31
CA LYS A 24 4.00 -13.44 15.06
C LYS A 24 2.99 -12.29 15.11
N LEU A 25 3.29 -11.20 14.40
CA LEU A 25 2.38 -10.05 14.27
C LEU A 25 1.20 -10.46 13.39
N THR A 26 0.39 -11.41 13.84
CA THR A 26 -0.92 -11.63 13.26
C THR A 26 -1.80 -10.51 13.80
N CYS A 27 -2.32 -9.66 12.93
CA CYS A 27 -3.32 -8.70 13.32
C CYS A 27 -4.48 -9.50 13.96
N LYS A 28 -4.68 -9.40 15.28
CA LYS A 28 -5.75 -10.11 16.01
C LYS A 28 -7.16 -9.76 15.49
N THR A 29 -7.27 -8.68 14.74
CA THR A 29 -8.42 -8.35 13.90
C THR A 29 -8.36 -9.19 12.62
N GLY A 30 -8.92 -10.40 12.67
CA GLY A 30 -9.25 -11.15 11.46
C GLY A 30 -10.12 -10.24 10.58
N LEU A 31 -9.60 -9.84 9.42
CA LEU A 31 -10.37 -9.02 8.51
C LEU A 31 -11.48 -9.90 7.92
N ARG A 32 -12.74 -9.48 8.05
CA ARG A 32 -13.88 -10.22 7.50
C ARG A 32 -13.75 -10.27 5.98
N GLU A 33 -14.14 -11.39 5.38
CA GLU A 33 -14.27 -11.47 3.93
C GLU A 33 -15.42 -10.57 3.45
N ASN A 34 -15.34 -10.07 2.21
CA ASN A 34 -16.37 -9.25 1.56
C ASN A 34 -16.70 -7.94 2.30
N VAL A 35 -15.68 -7.25 2.86
CA VAL A 35 -15.86 -5.89 3.41
C VAL A 35 -16.33 -4.93 2.32
N ILE A 36 -15.83 -5.12 1.11
CA ILE A 36 -16.31 -4.45 -0.10
C ILE A 36 -17.04 -5.45 -0.99
N LYS A 37 -18.12 -5.00 -1.63
CA LYS A 37 -18.84 -5.79 -2.62
C LYS A 37 -17.96 -6.08 -3.83
N GLU A 38 -18.17 -7.22 -4.47
CA GLU A 38 -17.45 -7.64 -5.69
C GLU A 38 -17.51 -6.57 -6.78
N GLU A 39 -18.69 -6.00 -7.01
CA GLU A 39 -18.87 -4.93 -8.01
C GLU A 39 -18.01 -3.69 -7.74
N VAL A 40 -17.75 -3.36 -6.47
CA VAL A 40 -16.89 -2.22 -6.10
C VAL A 40 -15.44 -2.61 -6.31
N PHE A 41 -15.06 -3.82 -5.90
CA PHE A 41 -13.72 -4.35 -6.14
C PHE A 41 -13.37 -4.34 -7.64
N GLU A 42 -14.25 -4.85 -8.49
CA GLU A 42 -14.04 -4.88 -9.94
C GLU A 42 -13.93 -3.48 -10.54
N ARG A 43 -14.84 -2.57 -10.16
CA ARG A 43 -14.78 -1.16 -10.60
C ARG A 43 -13.46 -0.49 -10.26
N GLU A 44 -12.97 -0.67 -9.03
CA GLU A 44 -11.69 -0.11 -8.58
C GLU A 44 -10.48 -0.74 -9.30
N ILE A 45 -10.54 -2.05 -9.59
CA ILE A 45 -9.49 -2.73 -10.38
C ILE A 45 -9.45 -2.20 -11.82
N VAL A 46 -10.60 -2.03 -12.47
CA VAL A 46 -10.68 -1.45 -13.82
C VAL A 46 -10.15 -0.03 -13.83
N LEU A 47 -10.50 0.79 -12.82
CA LEU A 47 -9.97 2.14 -12.69
C LEU A 47 -8.45 2.16 -12.56
N CYS A 48 -7.88 1.26 -11.73
CA CYS A 48 -6.43 1.12 -11.60
C CYS A 48 -5.75 0.76 -12.94
N GLN A 49 -6.36 -0.11 -13.73
CA GLN A 49 -5.85 -0.50 -15.05
C GLN A 49 -5.88 0.70 -16.02
N MET A 50 -7.02 1.39 -16.10
CA MET A 50 -7.19 2.56 -16.96
C MET A 50 -6.16 3.64 -16.65
N LEU A 51 -6.06 4.04 -15.38
CA LEU A 51 -5.13 5.09 -14.95
C LEU A 51 -3.67 4.69 -15.18
N SER A 52 -3.32 3.42 -14.92
CA SER A 52 -1.97 2.91 -15.18
C SER A 52 -1.62 2.99 -16.66
N LYS A 53 -2.56 2.68 -17.56
CA LYS A 53 -2.34 2.74 -19.01
C LYS A 53 -2.24 4.18 -19.50
N GLU A 54 -3.16 5.04 -19.09
CA GLU A 54 -3.23 6.44 -19.51
C GLU A 54 -1.99 7.25 -19.06
N ASN A 55 -1.54 7.02 -17.82
CA ASN A 55 -0.46 7.81 -17.21
C ASN A 55 0.89 7.09 -17.21
N LYS A 56 1.09 6.10 -18.09
CA LYS A 56 2.37 5.35 -18.25
C LYS A 56 2.89 4.77 -16.94
N GLY A 57 2.02 4.07 -16.20
CA GLY A 57 2.35 3.37 -14.95
C GLY A 57 2.32 4.25 -13.70
N LYS A 58 1.53 5.34 -13.73
CA LYS A 58 1.32 6.24 -12.60
C LYS A 58 -0.17 6.43 -12.33
N CYS A 59 -0.52 6.82 -11.12
CA CYS A 59 -1.86 7.27 -10.76
C CYS A 59 -1.77 8.31 -9.62
N GLY A 60 -2.90 8.80 -9.12
CA GLY A 60 -2.93 9.76 -8.01
C GLY A 60 -2.25 9.27 -6.72
N TRP A 61 -2.07 7.95 -6.58
CA TRP A 61 -1.37 7.32 -5.45
C TRP A 61 0.15 7.15 -5.68
N GLY A 62 0.68 7.62 -6.81
CA GLY A 62 2.09 7.52 -7.18
C GLY A 62 2.37 6.50 -8.29
N LYS A 63 3.51 5.80 -8.20
CA LYS A 63 3.92 4.80 -9.21
C LYS A 63 3.19 3.49 -8.99
N CYS A 64 2.57 2.94 -10.04
CA CYS A 64 1.79 1.70 -9.94
C CYS A 64 2.62 0.49 -9.47
N LYS A 65 3.92 0.47 -9.77
CA LYS A 65 4.87 -0.55 -9.29
C LYS A 65 4.92 -0.62 -7.76
N ASP A 66 4.95 0.54 -7.12
CA ASP A 66 5.14 0.69 -5.67
C ASP A 66 3.80 0.87 -4.93
N CYS A 67 2.69 0.99 -5.66
CA CYS A 67 1.35 1.24 -5.13
C CYS A 67 0.81 0.09 -4.26
N GLY A 68 0.32 0.40 -3.05
CA GLY A 68 -0.26 -0.57 -2.11
C GLY A 68 -1.75 -0.86 -2.31
N VAL A 69 -2.42 -0.18 -3.24
CA VAL A 69 -3.88 -0.24 -3.41
C VAL A 69 -4.36 -1.63 -3.84
N ILE A 70 -3.69 -2.29 -4.80
CA ILE A 70 -4.10 -3.63 -5.26
C ILE A 70 -4.06 -4.67 -4.11
N PRO A 71 -2.97 -4.82 -3.34
CA PRO A 71 -2.96 -5.68 -2.16
C PRO A 71 -4.04 -5.33 -1.14
N LEU A 72 -4.34 -4.04 -0.93
CA LEU A 72 -5.37 -3.59 -0.01
C LEU A 72 -6.77 -3.99 -0.49
N LEU A 73 -7.09 -3.79 -1.76
CA LEU A 73 -8.38 -4.18 -2.35
C LEU A 73 -8.61 -5.69 -2.24
N ILE A 74 -7.56 -6.49 -2.50
CA ILE A 74 -7.62 -7.94 -2.34
C ILE A 74 -7.87 -8.32 -0.88
N LYS A 75 -7.22 -7.62 0.05
CA LYS A 75 -7.44 -7.82 1.49
C LYS A 75 -8.89 -7.53 1.85
N LEU A 76 -9.45 -6.41 1.40
CA LEU A 76 -10.82 -5.99 1.71
C LEU A 76 -11.90 -6.90 1.08
N HIS A 77 -11.65 -7.41 -0.12
CA HIS A 77 -12.59 -8.29 -0.81
C HIS A 77 -12.45 -9.74 -0.32
N LYS A 78 -11.23 -10.30 -0.37
CA LYS A 78 -10.98 -11.73 -0.12
C LYS A 78 -10.62 -12.05 1.33
N GLY A 79 -10.50 -11.06 2.21
CA GLY A 79 -9.99 -11.24 3.59
C GLY A 79 -8.50 -11.64 3.65
N GLN A 80 -7.81 -11.72 2.52
CA GLN A 80 -6.45 -12.27 2.43
C GLN A 80 -5.39 -11.17 2.54
N LEU A 81 -4.57 -11.22 3.59
CA LEU A 81 -3.39 -10.38 3.70
C LEU A 81 -2.23 -10.99 2.90
N LEU A 82 -1.81 -10.30 1.84
CA LEU A 82 -0.63 -10.66 1.06
C LEU A 82 0.60 -9.97 1.67
N GLU A 83 1.49 -10.75 2.28
CA GLU A 83 2.74 -10.24 2.87
C GLU A 83 3.96 -10.51 1.99
N ASP A 84 3.87 -11.54 1.15
CA ASP A 84 4.95 -11.96 0.26
C ASP A 84 5.10 -10.98 -0.93
N PRO A 85 6.25 -10.29 -1.06
CA PRO A 85 6.47 -9.30 -2.10
C PRO A 85 6.49 -9.90 -3.52
N ALA A 86 6.94 -11.15 -3.68
CA ALA A 86 6.94 -11.83 -4.97
C ALA A 86 5.50 -12.16 -5.41
N LYS A 87 4.64 -12.59 -4.48
CA LYS A 87 3.22 -12.83 -4.76
C LYS A 87 2.51 -11.52 -5.12
N ILE A 88 2.77 -10.45 -4.37
CA ILE A 88 2.22 -9.11 -4.67
C ILE A 88 2.64 -8.67 -6.08
N ALA A 89 3.92 -8.79 -6.43
CA ALA A 89 4.42 -8.42 -7.74
C ALA A 89 3.76 -9.24 -8.87
N LYS A 90 3.57 -10.55 -8.68
CA LYS A 90 2.91 -11.43 -9.66
C LYS A 90 1.45 -11.04 -9.88
N ILE A 91 0.72 -10.72 -8.81
CA ILE A 91 -0.68 -10.29 -8.90
C ILE A 91 -0.79 -8.93 -9.58
N LYS A 92 0.04 -7.96 -9.16
CA LYS A 92 0.11 -6.63 -9.80
C LYS A 92 0.35 -6.75 -11.31
N LYS A 93 1.30 -7.59 -11.75
CA LYS A 93 1.57 -7.84 -13.18
C LYS A 93 0.40 -8.46 -13.93
N ARG A 94 -0.41 -9.30 -13.27
CA ARG A 94 -1.60 -9.90 -13.88
C ARG A 94 -2.71 -8.88 -14.06
N ILE A 95 -2.86 -7.97 -13.07
CA ILE A 95 -3.92 -6.97 -13.06
C ILE A 95 -3.56 -5.79 -13.97
N LEU A 96 -2.37 -5.20 -13.82
CA LEU A 96 -1.93 -4.00 -14.53
C LEU A 96 -1.24 -4.31 -15.87
N LYS A 97 -1.72 -5.33 -16.59
CA LYS A 97 -1.16 -5.76 -17.88
C LYS A 97 -0.97 -4.61 -18.87
#